data_AF-A0A844DYV5-F1
#
_entry.id   AF-A0A844DYV5-F1
#
_cell.length_a   1.000
_cell.length_b   1.000
_cell.length_c   1.000
_cell.angle_alpha   90.00
_cell.angle_beta   90.00
_cell.angle_gamma   90.00
#
_symmetry.space_group_name_H-M   'P 1'
#
loop_
_entity.id
_entity.type
_entity.pdbx_description
1 polymer ?
#
loop_
_entity_poly.entity_id
_entity_poly.type
_entity_poly.pdbx_seq_one_letter_code
_entity_poly.pdbx_strand_id
1 'polypeptide(L)'
;MEKRVSIRDIAEMHLSQQLERKKALLLNLELDACARQGIPWTPTQGILSLEDRRRYEMNQSIILPNGTFTKQFSLPNYFRGENAYAPTGKNLQKYDVADKYIPGIRKECAGGPEEWLEFTSNFDLALFYACCKWDEEQLEWLPMTEADIERPFGEGEPDPHYGVIYMANAEDARFFGTYANAPEYHIMTPAGSLVDGGNREYIFAMRMRDRDELQKDARFDILVFEHTEKFCQDVYELMQKSLPTGSAVFKKI
;
A
#
# COMPACT_ATOMS: atom_id res chain seq x y z
N MET A 1 -6.96 5.11 14.08
CA MET A 1 -8.34 5.31 14.63
C MET A 1 -9.34 4.81 13.60
N GLU A 2 -10.36 4.02 13.99
CA GLU A 2 -11.39 3.54 13.06
C GLU A 2 -12.39 4.66 12.71
N LYS A 3 -12.70 4.78 11.41
CA LYS A 3 -13.65 5.75 10.87
C LYS A 3 -14.50 5.08 9.81
N ARG A 4 -15.82 5.15 9.97
CA ARG A 4 -16.77 4.84 8.90
C ARG A 4 -16.77 6.00 7.91
N VAL A 5 -16.53 5.71 6.64
CA VAL A 5 -16.43 6.71 5.58
C VAL A 5 -17.36 6.36 4.43
N SER A 6 -17.83 7.38 3.72
CA SER A 6 -18.66 7.20 2.53
C SER A 6 -17.79 6.93 1.31
N ILE A 7 -18.40 6.40 0.24
CA ILE A 7 -17.74 6.26 -1.07
C ILE A 7 -17.24 7.61 -1.59
N ARG A 8 -17.94 8.71 -1.27
CA ARG A 8 -17.49 10.07 -1.61
C ARG A 8 -16.17 10.41 -0.92
N ASP A 9 -16.03 10.09 0.36
CA ASP A 9 -14.78 10.33 1.09
C ASP A 9 -13.62 9.51 0.51
N ILE A 10 -13.89 8.27 0.07
CA ILE A 10 -12.90 7.44 -0.65
C ILE A 10 -12.50 8.08 -1.99
N ALA A 11 -13.45 8.64 -2.75
CA ALA A 11 -13.16 9.34 -3.99
C ALA A 11 -12.35 10.63 -3.77
N GLU A 12 -12.67 11.39 -2.72
CA GLU A 12 -11.87 12.56 -2.31
C GLU A 12 -10.45 12.15 -1.89
N MET A 13 -10.30 11.03 -1.19
CA MET A 13 -8.99 10.45 -0.84
C MET A 13 -8.20 10.05 -2.09
N HIS A 14 -8.82 9.36 -3.05
CA HIS A 14 -8.21 9.01 -4.33
C HIS A 14 -7.62 10.24 -5.03
N LEU A 15 -8.42 11.30 -5.18
CA LEU A 15 -7.97 12.54 -5.82
C LEU A 15 -6.81 13.20 -5.05
N SER A 16 -6.89 13.22 -3.73
CA SER A 16 -5.83 13.76 -2.87
C SER A 16 -4.52 12.98 -3.05
N GLN A 17 -4.55 11.65 -2.97
CA GLN A 17 -3.34 10.82 -3.11
C GLN A 17 -2.76 10.89 -4.54
N GLN A 18 -3.60 11.00 -5.56
CA GLN A 18 -3.17 11.22 -6.94
C GLN A 18 -2.45 12.57 -7.11
N LEU A 19 -2.93 13.62 -6.44
CA LEU A 19 -2.26 14.93 -6.44
C LEU A 19 -0.87 14.83 -5.78
N GLU A 20 -0.78 14.19 -4.62
CA GLU A 20 0.48 14.01 -3.89
C GLU A 20 1.50 13.21 -4.73
N ARG A 21 1.05 12.15 -5.42
CA ARG A 21 1.90 11.39 -6.36
C ARG A 21 2.41 12.25 -7.51
N LYS A 22 1.55 13.09 -8.11
CA LYS A 22 1.95 14.01 -9.18
C LYS A 22 2.94 15.07 -8.71
N LYS A 23 2.76 15.62 -7.50
CA LYS A 23 3.74 16.55 -6.90
C LYS A 23 5.09 15.87 -6.68
N ALA A 24 5.10 14.65 -6.15
CA ALA A 24 6.34 13.90 -5.93
C ALA A 24 7.08 13.63 -7.25
N LEU A 25 6.36 13.24 -8.31
CA LEU A 25 6.94 13.06 -9.65
C LEU A 25 7.50 14.37 -10.20
N LEU A 26 6.73 15.46 -10.16
CA LEU A 26 7.16 16.76 -10.67
C LEU A 26 8.41 17.27 -9.94
N LEU A 27 8.42 17.22 -8.59
CA LEU A 27 9.58 17.62 -7.81
C LEU A 27 10.83 16.85 -8.23
N ASN A 28 10.75 15.52 -8.33
CA ASN A 28 11.93 14.71 -8.63
C ASN A 28 12.42 14.93 -10.07
N LEU A 29 11.53 15.24 -11.02
CA LEU A 29 11.90 15.69 -12.36
C LEU A 29 12.60 17.06 -12.34
N GLU A 30 12.09 18.02 -11.56
CA GLU A 30 12.72 19.34 -11.42
C GLU A 30 14.12 19.24 -10.78
N LEU A 31 14.26 18.40 -9.75
CA LEU A 31 15.54 18.16 -9.07
C LEU A 31 16.56 17.51 -10.02
N ASP A 32 16.17 16.49 -10.80
CA ASP A 32 17.03 15.86 -11.81
C ASP A 32 17.44 16.87 -12.90
N ALA A 33 16.51 17.68 -13.40
CA ALA A 33 16.81 18.72 -14.38
C ALA A 33 17.80 19.76 -13.84
N CYS A 34 17.60 20.23 -12.60
CA CYS A 34 18.50 21.16 -11.93
C CYS A 34 19.89 20.57 -11.73
N ALA A 35 19.97 19.31 -11.28
CA ALA A 35 21.23 18.59 -11.08
C ALA A 35 22.01 18.45 -12.39
N ARG A 36 21.34 18.09 -13.49
CA ARG A 36 21.96 17.99 -14.83
C ARG A 36 22.49 19.33 -15.36
N GLN A 37 21.87 20.44 -14.96
CA GLN A 37 22.29 21.80 -15.34
C GLN A 37 23.29 22.42 -14.36
N GLY A 38 23.54 21.78 -13.20
CA GLY A 38 24.41 22.31 -12.16
C GLY A 38 23.86 23.56 -11.47
N ILE A 39 22.54 23.76 -11.47
CA ILE A 39 21.87 24.92 -10.87
C ILE A 39 21.16 24.54 -9.57
N PRO A 40 21.04 25.47 -8.60
CA PRO A 40 20.23 25.21 -7.42
C PRO A 40 18.75 25.10 -7.80
N TRP A 41 18.05 24.13 -7.22
CA TRP A 41 16.61 24.04 -7.35
C TRP A 41 15.92 25.17 -6.59
N THR A 42 14.92 25.78 -7.22
CA THR A 42 14.01 26.77 -6.63
C THR A 42 12.58 26.33 -6.85
N PRO A 43 11.68 26.40 -5.84
CA PRO A 43 10.33 25.89 -5.97
C PRO A 43 9.54 26.59 -7.08
N THR A 44 8.83 25.81 -7.89
CA THR A 44 7.83 26.35 -8.82
C THR A 44 6.67 26.98 -8.05
N GLN A 45 6.56 28.31 -8.09
CA GLN A 45 5.59 29.07 -7.30
C GLN A 45 4.16 28.59 -7.52
N GLY A 46 3.44 28.38 -6.41
CA GLY A 46 2.05 27.93 -6.42
C GLY A 46 1.84 26.45 -6.73
N ILE A 47 2.91 25.70 -7.03
CA ILE A 47 2.84 24.26 -7.34
C ILE A 47 3.61 23.43 -6.31
N LEU A 48 4.87 23.81 -6.05
CA LEU A 48 5.74 23.13 -5.10
C LEU A 48 6.25 24.10 -4.03
N SER A 49 6.49 23.56 -2.86
CA SER A 49 7.05 24.26 -1.70
C SER A 49 8.34 23.61 -1.22
N LEU A 50 9.05 24.29 -0.30
CA LEU A 50 10.19 23.69 0.40
C LEU A 50 9.77 22.49 1.27
N GLU A 51 8.52 22.46 1.73
CA GLU A 51 7.95 21.34 2.47
C GLU A 51 7.75 20.13 1.56
N ASP A 52 7.20 20.34 0.36
CA ASP A 52 7.09 19.27 -0.66
C ASP A 52 8.47 18.68 -0.99
N ARG A 53 9.50 19.52 -1.06
CA ARG A 53 10.88 19.04 -1.23
C ARG A 53 11.31 18.11 -0.09
N ARG A 54 11.17 18.55 1.16
CA ARG A 54 11.51 17.72 2.33
C ARG A 54 10.75 16.39 2.32
N ARG A 55 9.50 16.42 1.85
CA ARG A 55 8.57 15.30 1.88
C ARG A 55 8.82 14.28 0.77
N TYR A 56 9.09 14.71 -0.46
CA TYR A 56 9.10 13.82 -1.64
C TYR A 56 10.47 13.62 -2.30
N GLU A 57 11.50 14.36 -1.90
CA GLU A 57 12.84 14.23 -2.46
C GLU A 57 13.35 12.78 -2.31
N MET A 58 13.83 12.18 -3.42
CA MET A 58 14.34 10.80 -3.48
C MET A 58 15.55 10.53 -2.58
N ASN A 59 16.14 11.54 -1.94
CA ASN A 59 17.24 11.34 -0.99
C ASN A 59 16.78 10.67 0.32
N GLN A 60 15.47 10.54 0.54
CA GLN A 60 14.94 9.77 1.66
C GLN A 60 15.37 8.31 1.52
N SER A 61 16.27 7.94 2.43
CA SER A 61 16.84 6.61 2.51
C SER A 61 16.27 5.92 3.73
N ILE A 62 15.78 4.70 3.57
CA ILE A 62 15.54 3.83 4.70
C ILE A 62 16.90 3.23 5.05
N ILE A 63 17.46 3.69 6.16
CA ILE A 63 18.70 3.13 6.69
C ILE A 63 18.32 1.83 7.40
N LEU A 64 18.60 0.72 6.74
CA LEU A 64 18.63 -0.60 7.35
C LEU A 64 20.10 -0.98 7.58
N PRO A 65 20.42 -1.89 8.49
CA PRO A 65 21.80 -2.23 8.79
C PRO A 65 22.52 -3.00 7.69
N ASN A 66 21.75 -3.59 6.78
CA ASN A 66 22.29 -4.28 5.61
C ASN A 66 22.38 -3.38 4.37
N GLY A 67 22.01 -2.11 4.49
CA GLY A 67 22.11 -1.17 3.40
C GLY A 67 21.26 0.06 3.61
N THR A 68 21.70 1.14 3.00
CA THR A 68 20.86 2.31 2.80
C THR A 68 20.02 2.06 1.54
N PHE A 69 18.70 1.92 1.70
CA PHE A 69 17.79 1.68 0.58
C PHE A 69 17.11 3.00 0.21
N THR A 70 17.25 3.40 -1.05
CA THR A 70 16.61 4.62 -1.57
C THR A 70 15.11 4.39 -1.74
N LYS A 71 14.28 5.24 -1.13
CA LYS A 71 12.85 5.33 -1.46
C LYS A 71 12.75 6.05 -2.81
N GLN A 72 12.38 5.34 -3.87
CA GLN A 72 12.50 5.84 -5.26
C GLN A 72 11.61 7.06 -5.57
N PHE A 73 10.62 7.35 -4.73
CA PHE A 73 10.07 8.69 -4.46
C PHE A 73 9.24 8.53 -3.18
N SER A 74 9.37 9.48 -2.24
CA SER A 74 8.62 9.36 -1.01
C SER A 74 7.16 9.74 -1.26
N LEU A 75 6.26 8.84 -0.90
CA LEU A 75 4.83 9.13 -0.83
C LEU A 75 4.42 9.23 0.65
N PRO A 76 3.37 10.02 0.93
CA PRO A 76 3.06 10.44 2.29
C PRO A 76 2.55 9.33 3.18
N ASN A 77 2.03 8.25 2.59
CA ASN A 77 1.31 7.22 3.32
C ASN A 77 1.67 5.82 2.84
N TYR A 78 1.59 4.87 3.76
CA TYR A 78 1.45 3.44 3.51
C TYR A 78 -0.02 3.06 3.55
N PHE A 79 -0.43 2.16 2.65
CA PHE A 79 -1.80 1.68 2.51
C PHE A 79 -1.84 0.16 2.47
N ARG A 80 -2.88 -0.42 3.05
CA ARG A 80 -3.30 -1.81 2.83
C ARG A 80 -4.80 -1.85 2.67
N GLY A 81 -5.28 -2.60 1.68
CA GLY A 81 -6.71 -2.82 1.46
C GLY A 81 -7.13 -4.23 1.81
N GLU A 82 -8.28 -4.37 2.45
CA GLU A 82 -8.91 -5.65 2.75
C GLU A 82 -10.38 -5.59 2.34
N ASN A 83 -10.88 -6.62 1.67
CA ASN A 83 -12.22 -6.69 1.09
C ASN A 83 -13.28 -7.25 2.04
N ALA A 84 -12.97 -7.31 3.33
CA ALA A 84 -13.90 -7.65 4.38
C ALA A 84 -13.42 -7.00 5.68
N TYR A 85 -14.35 -6.62 6.55
CA TYR A 85 -14.03 -6.05 7.85
C TYR A 85 -13.99 -7.13 8.93
N ALA A 86 -12.83 -7.37 9.53
CA ALA A 86 -12.72 -8.21 10.73
C ALA A 86 -12.68 -7.37 12.01
N PRO A 87 -13.59 -7.59 12.98
CA PRO A 87 -13.61 -6.88 14.25
C PRO A 87 -12.43 -7.27 15.17
N THR A 88 -11.82 -8.43 14.94
CA THR A 88 -10.59 -8.89 15.62
C THR A 88 -9.65 -9.45 14.56
N GLY A 89 -8.47 -8.85 14.44
CA GLY A 89 -7.54 -9.11 13.35
C GLY A 89 -7.00 -10.54 13.36
N LYS A 90 -7.37 -11.32 12.35
CA LYS A 90 -6.47 -12.32 11.79
C LYS A 90 -6.31 -11.99 10.32
N ASN A 91 -5.09 -12.20 9.84
CA ASN A 91 -4.64 -12.01 8.46
C ASN A 91 -5.75 -12.43 7.47
N LEU A 92 -6.37 -11.47 6.77
CA LEU A 92 -7.56 -11.72 5.94
C LEU A 92 -7.23 -12.16 4.52
N GLN A 93 -5.99 -11.97 4.07
CA GLN A 93 -5.57 -12.39 2.75
C GLN A 93 -4.69 -13.64 2.86
N LYS A 94 -5.29 -14.77 2.48
CA LYS A 94 -4.67 -16.11 2.46
C LYS A 94 -3.50 -16.23 1.45
N TYR A 95 -3.26 -15.19 0.64
CA TYR A 95 -2.28 -15.19 -0.45
C TYR A 95 -1.25 -14.03 -0.41
N ASP A 96 -0.89 -13.54 0.78
CA ASP A 96 0.36 -12.79 0.96
C ASP A 96 1.54 -13.80 0.88
N VAL A 97 1.81 -14.32 -0.33
CA VAL A 97 2.91 -15.26 -0.59
C VAL A 97 3.76 -14.75 -1.74
N ALA A 98 4.59 -13.75 -1.47
CA ALA A 98 5.79 -13.55 -2.26
C ALA A 98 6.84 -14.60 -1.83
N ASP A 99 7.19 -15.47 -2.77
CA ASP A 99 8.26 -16.45 -2.65
C ASP A 99 9.55 -15.84 -2.07
N LYS A 100 9.88 -16.23 -0.83
CA LYS A 100 11.17 -16.39 -0.12
C LYS A 100 12.43 -15.54 -0.45
N TYR A 101 12.37 -14.49 -1.24
CA TYR A 101 13.52 -13.61 -1.46
C TYR A 101 13.10 -12.16 -1.69
N ILE A 102 12.87 -11.45 -0.59
CA ILE A 102 12.79 -9.98 -0.60
C ILE A 102 14.22 -9.43 -0.76
N PRO A 103 14.53 -8.71 -1.86
CA PRO A 103 15.85 -8.13 -2.07
C PRO A 103 16.20 -7.17 -0.93
N GLY A 104 17.28 -7.46 -0.20
CA GLY A 104 17.69 -6.63 0.94
C GLY A 104 17.07 -7.02 2.27
N ILE A 105 16.54 -8.22 2.46
CA ILE A 105 16.26 -8.80 3.78
C ILE A 105 17.21 -9.98 4.03
N ARG A 106 17.96 -9.99 5.14
CA ARG A 106 18.82 -11.13 5.50
C ARG A 106 17.97 -12.35 5.84
N LYS A 107 18.40 -13.54 5.41
CA LYS A 107 17.73 -14.85 5.63
C LYS A 107 17.44 -15.16 7.11
N GLU A 108 18.18 -14.54 8.03
CA GLU A 108 18.03 -14.64 9.49
C GLU A 108 16.84 -13.84 10.06
N CYS A 109 16.28 -12.91 9.27
CA CYS A 109 15.08 -12.12 9.60
C CYS A 109 13.77 -12.78 9.13
N ALA A 110 13.84 -13.99 8.56
CA ALA A 110 12.71 -14.69 7.98
C ALA A 110 11.76 -15.26 9.06
N GLY A 111 10.68 -14.54 9.33
CA GLY A 111 9.45 -15.10 9.91
C GLY A 111 8.70 -15.98 8.91
N GLY A 112 7.69 -16.73 9.37
CA GLY A 112 6.77 -17.43 8.46
C GLY A 112 6.00 -16.45 7.55
N PRO A 113 5.44 -16.88 6.41
CA PRO A 113 4.65 -16.01 5.52
C PRO A 113 3.53 -15.27 6.26
N GLU A 114 2.93 -15.93 7.25
CA GLU A 114 1.83 -15.38 8.05
C GLU A 114 2.24 -14.26 9.01
N GLU A 115 3.55 -14.08 9.22
CA GLU A 115 4.10 -12.99 10.03
C GLU A 115 4.31 -11.70 9.22
N TRP A 116 4.20 -11.71 7.90
CA TRP A 116 4.44 -10.52 7.08
C TRP A 116 3.14 -9.99 6.50
N LEU A 117 2.93 -8.68 6.63
CA LEU A 117 1.85 -7.97 5.98
C LEU A 117 2.40 -7.04 4.91
N GLU A 118 1.82 -7.12 3.72
CA GLU A 118 2.15 -6.26 2.59
C GLU A 118 1.37 -4.93 2.62
N PHE A 119 2.07 -3.87 2.23
CA PHE A 119 1.59 -2.50 2.12
C PHE A 119 2.06 -1.89 0.80
N THR A 120 1.29 -0.96 0.28
CA THR A 120 1.61 -0.18 -0.91
C THR A 120 1.61 1.30 -0.60
N SER A 121 2.37 2.09 -1.34
CA SER A 121 2.21 3.55 -1.34
C SER A 121 1.17 4.04 -2.36
N ASN A 122 0.58 3.13 -3.14
CA ASN A 122 -0.44 3.44 -4.14
C ASN A 122 -1.85 3.21 -3.56
N PHE A 123 -2.58 4.29 -3.32
CA PHE A 123 -3.94 4.22 -2.79
C PHE A 123 -4.90 3.43 -3.70
N ASP A 124 -4.74 3.53 -5.02
CA ASP A 124 -5.65 2.86 -5.97
C ASP A 124 -5.48 1.35 -5.93
N LEU A 125 -4.24 0.88 -5.72
CA LEU A 125 -3.95 -0.53 -5.53
C LEU A 125 -4.50 -1.04 -4.18
N ALA A 126 -4.40 -0.25 -3.11
CA ALA A 126 -5.04 -0.60 -1.84
C ALA A 126 -6.57 -0.64 -2.00
N LEU A 127 -7.17 0.33 -2.68
CA LEU A 127 -8.60 0.35 -2.95
C LEU A 127 -9.05 -0.84 -3.80
N PHE A 128 -8.23 -1.25 -4.77
CA PHE A 128 -8.45 -2.47 -5.54
C PHE A 128 -8.52 -3.70 -4.66
N TYR A 129 -7.55 -3.90 -3.76
CA TYR A 129 -7.58 -5.03 -2.81
C TYR A 129 -8.71 -4.96 -1.79
N ALA A 130 -9.22 -3.75 -1.52
CA ALA A 130 -10.42 -3.57 -0.71
C ALA A 130 -11.71 -3.89 -1.46
N CYS A 131 -11.73 -3.84 -2.80
CA CYS A 131 -12.95 -4.02 -3.60
C CYS A 131 -12.96 -5.31 -4.44
N CYS A 132 -11.85 -6.04 -4.50
CA CYS A 132 -11.69 -7.21 -5.36
C CYS A 132 -11.31 -8.44 -4.53
N LYS A 133 -11.62 -9.62 -5.06
CA LYS A 133 -11.23 -10.93 -4.54
C LYS A 133 -10.39 -11.66 -5.57
N TRP A 134 -9.51 -12.54 -5.10
CA TRP A 134 -8.84 -13.49 -5.97
C TRP A 134 -9.77 -14.67 -6.26
N ASP A 135 -9.98 -14.95 -7.54
CA ASP A 135 -10.70 -16.14 -7.99
C ASP A 135 -9.71 -17.28 -8.24
N GLU A 136 -9.75 -18.31 -7.40
CA GLU A 136 -8.82 -19.44 -7.49
C GLU A 136 -9.04 -20.30 -8.74
N GLU A 137 -10.26 -20.33 -9.29
CA GLU A 137 -10.59 -21.15 -10.47
C GLU A 137 -10.10 -20.50 -11.76
N GLN A 138 -10.30 -19.19 -11.88
CA GLN A 138 -9.94 -18.39 -13.03
C GLN A 138 -8.50 -17.85 -12.95
N LEU A 139 -7.87 -17.97 -11.77
CA LEU A 139 -6.53 -17.45 -11.47
C LEU A 139 -6.42 -15.96 -11.82
N GLU A 140 -7.46 -15.21 -11.47
CA GLU A 140 -7.53 -13.78 -11.72
C GLU A 140 -8.22 -13.02 -10.58
N TRP A 141 -7.92 -11.73 -10.47
CA TRP A 141 -8.67 -10.84 -9.59
C TRP A 141 -10.01 -10.47 -10.23
N LEU A 142 -11.08 -10.55 -9.43
CA LEU A 142 -12.43 -10.17 -9.82
C LEU A 142 -13.02 -9.18 -8.81
N PRO A 143 -13.84 -8.22 -9.25
CA PRO A 143 -14.57 -7.34 -8.34
C PRO A 143 -15.55 -8.15 -7.47
N MET A 144 -15.79 -7.69 -6.26
CA MET A 144 -16.82 -8.25 -5.38
C MET A 144 -18.21 -8.09 -6.03
N THR A 145 -18.94 -9.20 -6.16
CA THR A 145 -20.31 -9.23 -6.67
C THR A 145 -21.34 -9.07 -5.55
N GLU A 146 -22.60 -8.80 -5.89
CA GLU A 146 -23.69 -8.77 -4.90
C GLU A 146 -23.77 -10.09 -4.10
N ALA A 147 -23.56 -11.23 -4.78
CA ALA A 147 -23.55 -12.54 -4.13
C ALA A 147 -22.37 -12.73 -3.16
N ASP A 148 -21.24 -12.07 -3.39
CA ASP A 148 -20.10 -12.08 -2.48
C ASP A 148 -20.33 -11.19 -1.26
N ILE A 149 -20.99 -10.06 -1.47
CA ILE A 149 -21.32 -9.06 -0.45
C ILE A 149 -22.38 -9.62 0.50
N GLU A 150 -23.47 -10.17 -0.04
CA GLU A 150 -24.62 -10.69 0.72
C GLU A 150 -24.40 -12.12 1.25
N ARG A 151 -23.20 -12.67 1.09
CA ARG A 151 -22.92 -14.03 1.58
C ARG A 151 -23.08 -14.06 3.11
N PRO A 152 -23.69 -15.12 3.68
CA PRO A 152 -23.74 -15.29 5.11
C PRO A 152 -22.32 -15.35 5.70
N PHE A 153 -22.10 -14.69 6.84
CA PHE A 153 -20.86 -14.77 7.61
C PHE A 153 -21.18 -15.05 9.08
N GLY A 154 -20.32 -15.83 9.72
CA GLY A 154 -20.47 -16.27 11.11
C GLY A 154 -19.93 -15.27 12.14
N GLU A 155 -20.20 -15.55 13.41
CA GLU A 155 -19.61 -14.79 14.52
C GLU A 155 -18.07 -14.92 14.51
N GLY A 156 -17.38 -13.79 14.43
CA GLY A 156 -15.91 -13.74 14.32
C GLY A 156 -15.37 -13.91 12.91
N GLU A 157 -16.23 -14.11 11.90
CA GLU A 157 -15.84 -14.06 10.50
C GLU A 157 -15.77 -12.61 10.00
N PRO A 158 -14.97 -12.34 8.96
CA PRO A 158 -14.86 -11.02 8.36
C PRO A 158 -16.17 -10.65 7.65
N ASP A 159 -16.70 -9.47 7.95
CA ASP A 159 -17.92 -8.94 7.37
C ASP A 159 -17.68 -8.49 5.91
N PRO A 160 -18.24 -9.17 4.90
CA PRO A 160 -18.02 -8.90 3.48
C PRO A 160 -18.74 -7.64 2.98
N HIS A 161 -19.66 -7.07 3.78
CA HIS A 161 -20.39 -5.85 3.41
C HIS A 161 -19.48 -4.61 3.41
N TYR A 162 -18.25 -4.73 3.91
CA TYR A 162 -17.35 -3.60 4.05
C TYR A 162 -15.97 -3.84 3.45
N GLY A 163 -15.46 -2.82 2.78
CA GLY A 163 -14.06 -2.69 2.44
C GLY A 163 -13.32 -1.89 3.51
N VAL A 164 -12.04 -2.20 3.71
CA VAL A 164 -11.19 -1.58 4.73
C VAL A 164 -9.90 -1.08 4.09
N ILE A 165 -9.53 0.17 4.37
CA ILE A 165 -8.21 0.73 4.07
C ILE A 165 -7.49 1.05 5.37
N TYR A 166 -6.38 0.38 5.61
CA TYR A 166 -5.40 0.79 6.63
C TYR A 166 -4.48 1.83 6.01
N MET A 167 -4.37 3.00 6.64
CA MET A 167 -3.53 4.09 6.20
C MET A 167 -2.60 4.51 7.34
N ALA A 168 -1.31 4.64 7.06
CA ALA A 168 -0.35 5.15 8.03
C ALA A 168 0.57 6.20 7.42
N ASN A 169 0.91 7.22 8.20
CA ASN A 169 1.87 8.25 7.79
C ASN A 169 3.26 7.61 7.61
N ALA A 170 3.82 7.74 6.41
CA ALA A 170 5.12 7.16 6.08
C ALA A 170 6.30 7.84 6.80
N GLU A 171 6.09 9.01 7.40
CA GLU A 171 7.08 9.74 8.20
C GLU A 171 7.04 9.38 9.70
N ASP A 172 6.13 8.50 10.12
CA ASP A 172 6.05 8.12 11.52
C ASP A 172 7.34 7.40 11.96
N ALA A 173 8.07 8.04 12.89
CA ALA A 173 9.35 7.57 13.41
C ALA A 173 9.30 6.11 13.90
N ARG A 174 8.12 5.61 14.31
CA ARG A 174 7.93 4.23 14.80
C ARG A 174 8.01 3.18 13.71
N PHE A 175 7.96 3.55 12.43
CA PHE A 175 8.27 2.63 11.33
C PHE A 175 9.77 2.51 11.06
N PHE A 176 10.61 3.28 11.76
CA PHE A 176 12.06 3.30 11.62
C PHE A 176 12.69 2.81 12.92
N GLY A 177 13.57 1.80 12.85
CA GLY A 177 14.27 1.23 14.02
C GLY A 177 15.72 0.90 13.72
N THR A 178 16.54 0.86 14.78
CA THR A 178 17.94 0.43 14.71
C THR A 178 18.08 -0.95 15.33
N TYR A 179 18.28 -1.94 14.45
CA TYR A 179 18.46 -3.41 14.59
C TYR A 179 19.37 -3.98 15.70
N ALA A 180 19.70 -3.25 16.75
CA ALA A 180 20.80 -3.61 17.62
C ALA A 180 20.68 -5.02 18.22
N ASN A 181 19.48 -5.60 18.46
CA ASN A 181 19.31 -7.03 18.84
C ASN A 181 17.87 -7.57 18.62
N ALA A 182 17.72 -8.68 17.86
CA ALA A 182 16.50 -9.54 17.68
C ALA A 182 15.34 -8.96 16.81
N PRO A 183 14.45 -9.78 16.20
CA PRO A 183 13.70 -9.40 14.99
C PRO A 183 12.73 -8.25 15.26
N GLU A 184 12.95 -7.12 14.60
CA GLU A 184 12.13 -5.93 14.79
C GLU A 184 10.80 -6.09 14.04
N TYR A 185 9.83 -6.60 14.78
CA TYR A 185 8.43 -6.45 14.45
C TYR A 185 8.09 -4.97 14.30
N HIS A 186 7.09 -4.67 13.47
CA HIS A 186 6.52 -3.35 13.29
C HIS A 186 7.36 -2.34 12.47
N ILE A 187 8.48 -2.74 11.86
CA ILE A 187 9.25 -1.87 10.94
C ILE A 187 8.76 -2.01 9.51
N MET A 188 8.59 -0.88 8.82
CA MET A 188 8.19 -0.88 7.41
C MET A 188 9.41 -1.04 6.52
N THR A 189 9.55 -2.23 5.90
CA THR A 189 10.72 -2.58 5.09
C THR A 189 10.34 -2.60 3.61
N PRO A 190 11.13 -2.01 2.70
CA PRO A 190 10.91 -2.20 1.26
C PRO A 190 10.96 -3.69 0.90
N ALA A 191 9.88 -4.21 0.34
CA ALA A 191 9.73 -5.62 -0.01
C ALA A 191 10.11 -5.93 -1.48
N GLY A 192 10.58 -4.92 -2.21
CA GLY A 192 10.89 -5.01 -3.64
C GLY A 192 9.76 -4.46 -4.52
N SER A 193 10.00 -4.51 -5.83
CA SER A 193 9.04 -4.07 -6.85
C SER A 193 8.52 -5.31 -7.56
N LEU A 194 7.30 -5.72 -7.26
CA LEU A 194 6.63 -6.80 -8.00
C LEU A 194 5.25 -6.31 -8.39
N VAL A 195 5.16 -5.79 -9.61
CA VAL A 195 3.95 -5.92 -10.41
C VAL A 195 4.40 -6.36 -11.80
N ASP A 196 4.05 -7.59 -12.16
CA ASP A 196 4.08 -8.05 -13.54
C ASP A 196 3.29 -7.04 -14.39
N GLY A 197 3.88 -6.54 -15.49
CA GLY A 197 3.23 -5.55 -16.36
C GLY A 197 3.91 -4.20 -16.50
N GLY A 198 5.13 -4.03 -15.98
CA GLY A 198 6.04 -2.94 -16.37
C GLY A 198 5.98 -1.65 -15.54
N ASN A 199 5.08 -1.56 -14.55
CA ASN A 199 5.08 -0.46 -13.59
C ASN A 199 5.88 -0.85 -12.33
N ARG A 200 7.00 -0.15 -12.09
CA ARG A 200 7.78 -0.29 -10.85
C ARG A 200 7.03 0.38 -9.70
N GLU A 201 6.26 -0.38 -8.93
CA GLU A 201 5.70 0.09 -7.67
C GLU A 201 6.42 -0.58 -6.50
N TYR A 202 6.75 0.19 -5.45
CA TYR A 202 7.37 -0.36 -4.26
C TYR A 202 6.29 -0.93 -3.35
N ILE A 203 6.39 -2.24 -3.12
CA ILE A 203 5.69 -2.91 -2.04
C ILE A 203 6.56 -2.75 -0.79
N PHE A 204 5.91 -2.57 0.34
CA PHE A 204 6.52 -2.57 1.66
C PHE A 204 5.96 -3.74 2.45
N ALA A 205 6.77 -4.32 3.32
CA ALA A 205 6.35 -5.38 4.21
C ALA A 205 6.66 -4.98 5.65
N MET A 206 5.72 -5.27 6.54
CA MET A 206 5.90 -5.12 7.97
C MET A 206 5.73 -6.47 8.64
N ARG A 207 6.71 -6.88 9.43
CA ARG A 207 6.63 -8.11 10.23
C ARG A 207 5.76 -7.86 11.46
N MET A 208 4.76 -8.70 11.66
CA MET A 208 3.81 -8.72 12.76
C MET A 208 4.10 -9.92 13.67
N ARG A 209 3.89 -9.75 14.97
CA ARG A 209 3.89 -10.81 15.97
C ARG A 209 2.55 -11.54 15.90
N ASP A 210 2.54 -12.77 16.42
CA ASP A 210 1.36 -13.63 16.49
C ASP A 210 0.12 -13.01 17.18
N ARG A 211 0.30 -11.95 17.98
CA ARG A 211 -0.77 -11.27 18.72
C ARG A 211 -1.03 -9.84 18.23
N ASP A 212 -0.34 -9.40 17.18
CA ASP A 212 -0.52 -8.05 16.68
C ASP A 212 -1.76 -7.99 15.79
N GLU A 213 -2.50 -6.90 15.94
CA GLU A 213 -3.71 -6.63 15.17
C GLU A 213 -3.59 -5.21 14.62
N LEU A 214 -3.68 -5.03 13.29
CA LEU A 214 -3.66 -3.70 12.68
C LEU A 214 -4.81 -2.83 13.21
N GLN A 215 -5.94 -3.46 13.56
CA GLN A 215 -7.11 -2.81 14.15
C GLN A 215 -6.79 -2.08 15.47
N LYS A 216 -5.78 -2.55 16.21
CA LYS A 216 -5.37 -2.00 17.51
C LYS A 216 -4.12 -1.12 17.41
N ASP A 217 -3.51 -1.04 16.24
CA ASP A 217 -2.27 -0.29 16.05
C ASP A 217 -2.56 1.20 15.84
N ALA A 218 -2.16 2.02 16.81
CA ALA A 218 -2.39 3.46 16.80
C ALA A 218 -1.65 4.23 15.67
N ARG A 219 -0.77 3.56 14.92
CA ARG A 219 -0.12 4.13 13.72
C ARG A 219 -1.04 4.14 12.51
N PHE A 220 -2.07 3.30 12.51
CA PHE A 220 -2.98 3.14 11.40
C PHE A 220 -4.31 3.86 11.67
N ASP A 221 -4.71 4.67 10.71
CA ASP A 221 -6.12 5.01 10.50
C ASP A 221 -6.78 3.89 9.71
N ILE A 222 -8.00 3.55 10.10
CA ILE A 222 -8.77 2.45 9.52
C ILE A 222 -10.01 3.07 8.92
N LEU A 223 -10.05 3.14 7.60
CA LEU A 223 -11.18 3.66 6.85
C LEU A 223 -12.05 2.49 6.45
N VAL A 224 -13.27 2.45 6.94
CA VAL A 224 -14.24 1.38 6.64
C VAL A 224 -15.37 1.97 5.81
N PHE A 225 -15.60 1.40 4.63
CA PHE A 225 -16.64 1.84 3.70
C PHE A 225 -17.53 0.66 3.30
N GLU A 226 -18.79 0.95 3.03
CA GLU A 226 -19.77 -0.07 2.60
C GLU A 226 -19.56 -0.42 1.13
N HIS A 227 -19.59 -1.72 0.84
CA HIS A 227 -19.52 -2.22 -0.52
C HIS A 227 -20.83 -1.99 -1.26
N THR A 228 -20.70 -1.76 -2.56
CA THR A 228 -21.77 -1.99 -3.53
C THR A 228 -21.12 -2.65 -4.74
N GLU A 229 -21.81 -3.61 -5.38
CA GLU A 229 -21.29 -4.27 -6.58
C GLU A 229 -20.83 -3.24 -7.63
N LYS A 230 -21.63 -2.19 -7.83
CA LYS A 230 -21.29 -1.09 -8.75
C LYS A 230 -19.97 -0.42 -8.40
N PHE A 231 -19.74 -0.07 -7.13
CA PHE A 231 -18.51 0.60 -6.74
C PHE A 231 -17.28 -0.30 -6.91
N CYS A 232 -17.40 -1.58 -6.54
CA CYS A 232 -16.32 -2.55 -6.69
C CYS A 232 -15.96 -2.75 -8.18
N GLN A 233 -16.97 -2.82 -9.05
CA GLN A 233 -16.79 -2.85 -10.50
C GLN A 233 -16.10 -1.59 -11.04
N ASP A 234 -16.54 -0.40 -10.62
CA ASP A 234 -15.95 0.88 -11.04
C ASP A 234 -14.46 0.97 -10.65
N VAL A 235 -14.09 0.49 -9.45
CA VAL A 235 -12.69 0.39 -8.98
C VAL A 235 -11.89 -0.60 -9.83
N TYR A 236 -12.43 -1.78 -10.11
CA TYR A 236 -11.78 -2.79 -10.94
C TYR A 236 -11.47 -2.23 -12.34
N GLU A 237 -12.44 -1.56 -12.97
CA GLU A 237 -12.24 -0.94 -14.29
C GLU A 237 -11.23 0.21 -14.28
N LEU A 238 -11.19 1.01 -13.21
CA LEU A 238 -10.22 2.07 -13.05
C LEU A 238 -8.80 1.49 -13.11
N MET A 239 -8.56 0.40 -12.40
CA MET A 239 -7.27 -0.29 -12.40
C MET A 239 -6.94 -0.90 -13.77
N GLN A 240 -7.89 -1.53 -14.44
CA GLN A 240 -7.69 -2.07 -15.79
C GLN A 240 -7.31 -0.98 -16.81
N LYS A 241 -7.95 0.19 -16.74
CA LYS A 241 -7.66 1.34 -17.63
C LYS A 241 -6.30 1.99 -17.34
N SER A 242 -5.79 1.85 -16.12
CA SER A 242 -4.48 2.40 -15.71
C SER A 242 -3.28 1.57 -16.21
N LEU A 243 -3.54 0.40 -16.79
CA LEU A 243 -2.53 -0.53 -17.29
C LEU A 243 -2.32 -0.39 -18.81
N PRO A 244 -1.08 -0.59 -19.31
CA PRO A 244 -0.83 -0.66 -20.75
C PRO A 244 -1.64 -1.77 -21.42
N THR A 245 -2.15 -1.51 -22.63
CA THR A 245 -2.91 -2.48 -23.43
C THR A 245 -2.09 -3.77 -23.64
N GLY A 246 -2.59 -4.91 -23.15
CA GLY A 246 -1.90 -6.21 -23.21
C GLY A 246 -1.16 -6.62 -21.93
N SER A 247 -1.20 -5.78 -20.89
CA SER A 247 -0.64 -6.11 -19.58
C SER A 247 -1.63 -6.96 -18.78
N ALA A 248 -1.40 -8.27 -18.70
CA ALA A 248 -2.18 -9.19 -17.88
C ALA A 248 -1.69 -9.16 -16.42
N VAL A 249 -1.75 -7.99 -15.79
CA VAL A 249 -1.21 -7.75 -14.43
C VAL A 249 -1.93 -8.55 -13.35
N PHE A 250 -3.15 -8.97 -13.65
CA PHE A 250 -4.03 -9.63 -12.68
C PHE A 250 -4.27 -11.10 -12.98
N LYS A 251 -3.50 -11.71 -13.88
CA LYS A 251 -3.48 -13.16 -14.12
C LYS A 251 -2.19 -13.73 -13.61
N LYS A 252 -2.25 -14.88 -12.94
CA LYS A 252 -1.03 -15.63 -12.62
C LYS A 252 -0.38 -16.10 -13.94
N ILE A 253 0.87 -15.71 -14.17
CA ILE A 253 1.71 -16.29 -15.25
C ILE A 253 2.10 -17.72 -14.85
#